data_AF-A0A841EI54-F1
#
_entry.id   AF-A0A841EI54-F1
#
_cell.length_a   1.000
_cell.length_b   1.000
_cell.length_c   1.000
_cell.angle_alpha   90.00
_cell.angle_beta   90.00
_cell.angle_gamma   90.00
#
_symmetry.space_group_name_H-M   'P 1'
#
loop_
_entity.id
_entity.type
_entity.pdbx_description
1 polymer ?
#
loop_
_entity_poly.entity_id
_entity_poly.type
_entity_poly.pdbx_seq_one_letter_code
_entity_poly.pdbx_strand_id
1 'polypeptide(L)'
;MAGGYPGPLRELMGIRIEEFAPLLPEERVRLDDVSVGTLWSDDLTVTDPRAEVLASYADGPRAGRPAITRRPAGAGSAAYVSTRLGAHGLPGILNRLLAAAGVTGELPAELAGRVELAVRAGGDGTRYRFVVNRTAEAVDIAALGGELLDPADAEDGGARLLPPHGTAVLRHAAG
;
A
#
# COMPACT_ATOMS: atom_id res chain seq x y z
N MET A 1 -23.76 6.92 -23.93
CA MET A 1 -22.37 6.47 -24.19
C MET A 1 -21.53 6.90 -22.99
N ALA A 2 -20.93 5.98 -22.25
CA ALA A 2 -20.02 6.36 -21.16
C ALA A 2 -18.82 7.08 -21.78
N GLY A 3 -18.65 8.38 -21.53
CA GLY A 3 -17.72 9.28 -22.24
C GLY A 3 -16.22 9.00 -22.06
N GLY A 4 -15.75 7.83 -22.47
CA GLY A 4 -14.36 7.38 -22.35
C GLY A 4 -14.01 6.85 -20.96
N TYR A 5 -12.89 6.12 -20.86
CA TYR A 5 -12.37 5.59 -19.60
C TYR A 5 -11.78 6.72 -18.72
N PRO A 6 -11.83 6.60 -17.38
CA PRO A 6 -12.37 5.50 -16.57
C PRO A 6 -13.90 5.62 -16.33
N GLY A 7 -14.66 6.07 -17.32
CA GLY A 7 -16.12 6.02 -17.30
C GLY A 7 -16.71 6.99 -16.27
N PRO A 8 -17.57 6.52 -15.35
CA PRO A 8 -18.15 7.36 -14.29
C PRO A 8 -17.11 8.05 -13.40
N LEU A 9 -15.89 7.51 -13.32
CA LEU A 9 -14.82 8.05 -12.47
C LEU A 9 -14.04 9.20 -13.13
N ARG A 10 -14.27 9.49 -14.42
CA ARG A 10 -13.55 10.53 -15.17
C ARG A 10 -13.57 11.89 -14.47
N GLU A 11 -14.75 12.35 -14.04
CA GLU A 11 -14.87 13.66 -13.39
C GLU A 11 -14.30 13.69 -11.97
N LEU A 12 -14.37 12.56 -11.26
CA LEU A 12 -13.78 12.42 -9.93
C LEU A 12 -12.25 12.49 -10.01
N MET A 13 -11.65 11.78 -10.97
CA MET A 13 -10.21 11.67 -11.14
C MET A 13 -9.62 12.84 -11.94
N GLY A 14 -10.41 13.52 -12.77
CA GLY A 14 -9.92 14.58 -13.65
C GLY A 14 -9.00 14.07 -14.75
N ILE A 15 -9.20 12.83 -15.20
CA ILE A 15 -8.40 12.19 -16.26
C ILE A 15 -9.30 11.52 -17.29
N ARG A 16 -8.80 11.41 -18.51
CA ARG A 16 -9.33 10.55 -19.56
C ARG A 16 -8.27 9.52 -19.95
N ILE A 17 -8.71 8.31 -20.26
CA ILE A 17 -7.86 7.24 -20.79
C ILE A 17 -8.36 6.90 -22.19
N GLU A 18 -7.45 7.06 -23.15
CA GLU A 18 -7.66 6.86 -24.58
C GLU A 18 -7.52 5.38 -24.94
N GLU A 19 -6.49 4.75 -24.40
CA GLU A 19 -6.08 3.40 -24.74
C GLU A 19 -5.39 2.75 -23.54
N PHE A 20 -5.79 1.51 -23.24
CA PHE A 20 -5.02 0.61 -22.39
C PHE A 20 -4.01 -0.13 -23.28
N ALA A 21 -2.76 0.32 -23.31
CA ALA A 21 -1.76 -0.30 -24.17
C ALA A 21 -0.98 -1.38 -23.40
N PRO A 22 -1.10 -2.67 -23.76
CA PRO A 22 -0.36 -3.73 -23.11
C PRO A 22 1.14 -3.60 -23.41
N LEU A 23 1.96 -3.99 -22.44
CA LEU A 23 3.40 -4.18 -22.60
C LEU A 23 3.69 -5.68 -22.74
N LEU A 24 4.61 -6.04 -23.62
CA LEU A 24 5.08 -7.42 -23.73
C LEU A 24 5.74 -7.88 -22.42
N PRO A 25 5.85 -9.20 -22.15
CA PRO A 25 6.36 -9.72 -20.88
C PRO A 25 7.73 -9.16 -20.45
N GLU A 26 8.62 -8.87 -21.40
CA GLU A 26 9.95 -8.32 -21.15
C GLU A 26 10.03 -6.79 -21.28
N GLU A 27 8.96 -6.14 -21.73
CA GLU A 27 8.93 -4.70 -21.86
C GLU A 27 8.76 -4.02 -20.51
N ARG A 28 9.52 -2.94 -20.35
CA ARG A 28 9.57 -2.10 -19.17
C ARG A 28 9.53 -0.66 -19.62
N VAL A 29 8.83 0.18 -18.86
CA VAL A 29 8.83 1.63 -19.05
C VAL A 29 9.27 2.29 -17.75
N ARG A 30 10.16 3.28 -17.83
CA ARG A 30 10.63 4.04 -16.69
C ARG A 30 9.74 5.24 -16.47
N LEU A 31 9.52 5.59 -15.21
CA LEU A 31 8.92 6.84 -14.80
C LEU A 31 10.02 7.84 -14.38
N ASP A 32 9.69 9.12 -14.39
CA ASP A 32 10.58 10.21 -13.97
C ASP A 32 10.90 10.20 -12.45
N ASP A 33 10.11 9.47 -11.66
CA ASP A 33 10.34 9.20 -10.24
C ASP A 33 11.17 7.93 -9.97
N VAL A 34 11.89 7.45 -10.99
CA VAL A 34 12.70 6.22 -11.04
C VAL A 34 11.93 4.89 -10.92
N SER A 35 10.60 4.92 -10.76
CA SER A 35 9.79 3.71 -10.77
C SER A 35 9.78 3.05 -12.15
N VAL A 36 9.48 1.75 -12.18
CA VAL A 36 9.40 0.96 -13.42
C VAL A 36 7.99 0.37 -13.58
N GLY A 37 7.35 0.70 -14.70
CA GLY A 37 6.09 0.15 -15.15
C GLY A 37 6.26 -1.13 -15.97
N THR A 38 5.28 -2.03 -15.86
CA THR A 38 5.20 -3.32 -16.55
C THR A 38 3.75 -3.63 -16.94
N LEU A 39 3.54 -4.67 -17.75
CA LEU A 39 2.23 -5.23 -18.15
C LEU A 39 1.33 -4.33 -18.99
N TRP A 40 1.20 -3.05 -18.67
CA TRP A 40 0.47 -2.06 -19.47
C TRP A 40 1.03 -0.65 -19.24
N SER A 41 0.71 0.26 -20.15
CA SER A 41 0.94 1.70 -20.02
C SER A 41 -0.21 2.47 -20.67
N ASP A 42 -1.09 3.07 -19.87
CA ASP A 42 -2.25 3.76 -20.45
C ASP A 42 -1.86 5.07 -21.13
N ASP A 43 -2.53 5.40 -22.25
CA ASP A 43 -2.50 6.78 -22.77
C ASP A 43 -3.50 7.63 -21.97
N LEU A 44 -2.95 8.40 -21.02
CA LEU A 44 -3.70 9.19 -20.07
C LEU A 44 -3.59 10.68 -20.40
N THR A 45 -4.73 11.36 -20.43
CA THR A 45 -4.81 12.82 -20.54
C THR A 45 -5.43 13.40 -19.28
N VAL A 46 -4.78 14.41 -18.68
CA VAL A 46 -5.37 15.20 -17.60
C VAL A 46 -6.43 16.16 -18.17
N THR A 47 -7.63 16.13 -17.62
CA THR A 47 -8.78 16.93 -18.08
C THR A 47 -9.25 17.99 -17.08
N ASP A 48 -8.72 17.98 -15.85
CA ASP A 48 -9.03 18.98 -14.82
C ASP A 48 -7.71 19.53 -14.26
N PRO A 49 -7.51 20.86 -14.19
CA PRO A 49 -6.27 21.46 -13.69
C PRO A 49 -5.97 21.14 -12.21
N ARG A 50 -6.94 20.62 -11.46
CA ARG A 50 -6.74 20.15 -10.07
C ARG A 50 -6.15 18.75 -9.99
N ALA A 51 -6.07 18.01 -11.10
CA ALA A 51 -5.36 16.74 -11.12
C ALA A 51 -3.85 17.01 -11.22
N GLU A 52 -3.15 16.74 -10.14
CA GLU A 52 -1.69 16.79 -10.06
C GLU A 52 -1.10 15.55 -10.73
N VAL A 53 -0.06 15.75 -11.56
CA VAL A 53 0.76 14.66 -12.07
C VAL A 53 1.87 14.38 -11.06
N LEU A 54 1.85 13.20 -10.47
CA LEU A 54 2.82 12.76 -9.45
C LEU A 54 4.07 12.15 -10.07
N ALA A 55 3.91 11.50 -11.23
CA ALA A 55 4.98 10.93 -12.04
C ALA A 55 4.54 10.84 -13.51
N SER A 56 5.49 10.92 -14.42
CA SER A 56 5.31 10.81 -15.87
C SER A 56 6.18 9.70 -16.45
N TYR A 57 5.79 9.14 -17.60
CA TYR A 57 6.64 8.21 -18.33
C TYR A 57 7.91 8.93 -18.82
N ALA A 58 9.07 8.43 -18.44
CA ALA A 58 10.37 8.94 -18.86
C ALA A 58 10.81 8.37 -20.22
N ASP A 59 10.30 7.20 -20.60
CA ASP A 59 10.61 6.55 -21.87
C ASP A 59 9.43 5.75 -22.44
N GLY A 60 9.70 5.03 -23.54
CA GLY A 60 8.73 4.18 -24.20
C GLY A 60 7.67 4.94 -25.01
N PRO A 61 6.62 4.24 -25.48
CA PRO A 61 5.58 4.81 -26.36
C PRO A 61 4.74 5.93 -25.74
N ARG A 62 4.87 6.17 -24.43
CA ARG A 62 4.13 7.18 -23.66
C ARG A 62 5.04 8.25 -23.05
N ALA A 63 6.31 8.34 -23.46
CA ALA A 63 7.26 9.31 -22.93
C ALA A 63 6.66 10.74 -22.85
N GLY A 64 6.78 11.38 -21.70
CA GLY A 64 6.22 12.70 -21.39
C GLY A 64 4.75 12.71 -21.01
N ARG A 65 4.03 11.58 -21.10
CA ARG A 65 2.63 11.48 -20.66
C ARG A 65 2.53 11.19 -19.15
N PRO A 66 1.44 11.62 -18.47
CA PRO A 66 1.24 11.32 -17.07
C PRO A 66 1.12 9.81 -16.81
N ALA A 67 1.84 9.34 -15.79
CA ALA A 67 1.83 7.95 -15.35
C ALA A 67 1.06 7.76 -14.04
N ILE A 68 1.21 8.72 -13.12
CA ILE A 68 0.54 8.69 -11.83
C ILE A 68 -0.11 10.05 -11.60
N THR A 69 -1.39 10.09 -11.29
CA THR A 69 -2.11 11.33 -10.99
C THR A 69 -2.82 11.27 -9.66
N ARG A 70 -3.07 12.44 -9.07
CA ARG A 70 -3.92 12.60 -7.91
C ARG A 70 -4.73 13.88 -8.01
N ARG A 71 -6.02 13.79 -7.72
CA ARG A 71 -6.93 14.94 -7.69
C ARG A 71 -7.65 15.04 -6.35
N PRO A 72 -7.59 16.18 -5.64
CA PRO A 72 -8.47 16.46 -4.52
C PRO A 72 -9.94 16.51 -4.95
N ALA A 73 -10.83 15.88 -4.18
CA ALA A 73 -12.26 15.81 -4.45
C ALA A 73 -13.06 15.79 -3.15
N GLY A 74 -13.88 16.82 -2.93
CA GLY A 74 -14.60 17.00 -1.67
C GLY A 74 -13.64 17.04 -0.48
N ALA A 75 -13.88 16.21 0.53
CA ALA A 75 -13.01 16.06 1.70
C ALA A 75 -11.87 15.03 1.50
N GLY A 76 -11.71 14.46 0.31
CA GLY A 76 -10.71 13.42 0.02
C GLY A 76 -9.93 13.67 -1.26
N SER A 77 -9.41 12.60 -1.84
CA SER A 77 -8.72 12.62 -3.14
C SER A 77 -8.87 11.30 -3.88
N ALA A 78 -8.78 11.33 -5.20
CA ALA A 78 -8.68 10.16 -6.05
C ALA A 78 -7.31 10.14 -6.74
N ALA A 79 -6.67 8.97 -6.79
CA ALA A 79 -5.40 8.77 -7.49
C ALA A 79 -5.53 7.67 -8.55
N TYR A 80 -4.75 7.78 -9.62
CA TYR A 80 -4.67 6.79 -10.68
C TYR A 80 -3.22 6.44 -10.99
N VAL A 81 -2.95 5.15 -11.22
CA VAL A 81 -1.63 4.63 -11.60
C VAL A 81 -1.82 3.92 -12.94
N SER A 82 -1.23 4.44 -14.00
CA SER A 82 -1.47 4.00 -15.38
C SER A 82 -0.57 2.86 -15.85
N THR A 83 0.09 2.17 -14.93
CA THR A 83 0.94 1.01 -15.20
C THR A 83 1.08 0.13 -13.95
N ARG A 84 1.67 -1.06 -14.08
CA ARG A 84 2.02 -1.91 -12.94
C ARG A 84 3.43 -1.63 -12.43
N LEU A 85 3.54 -1.01 -11.26
CA LEU A 85 4.81 -0.62 -10.62
C LEU A 85 5.58 -1.76 -9.91
N GLY A 86 4.97 -2.94 -9.78
CA GLY A 86 5.56 -4.08 -9.08
C GLY A 86 5.82 -3.84 -7.59
N ALA A 87 6.47 -4.81 -6.94
CA ALA A 87 6.71 -4.77 -5.49
C ALA A 87 7.69 -3.66 -5.04
N HIS A 88 8.54 -3.16 -5.95
CA HIS A 88 9.55 -2.14 -5.64
C HIS A 88 9.03 -0.72 -5.82
N GLY A 89 8.23 -0.44 -6.86
CA GLY A 89 7.70 0.90 -7.11
C GLY A 89 6.41 1.23 -6.34
N LEU A 90 5.59 0.22 -6.05
CA LEU A 90 4.30 0.42 -5.38
C LEU A 90 4.42 1.01 -3.95
N PRO A 91 5.37 0.59 -3.08
CA PRO A 91 5.49 1.15 -1.74
C PRO A 91 5.70 2.66 -1.70
N GLY A 92 6.47 3.22 -2.65
CA GLY A 92 6.74 4.67 -2.68
C GLY A 92 5.47 5.49 -2.88
N ILE A 93 4.67 5.15 -3.90
CA ILE A 93 3.40 5.83 -4.16
C ILE A 93 2.37 5.58 -3.05
N LEU A 94 2.25 4.34 -2.54
CA LEU A 94 1.34 4.04 -1.46
C LEU A 94 1.68 4.83 -0.19
N ASN A 95 2.94 4.93 0.19
CA ASN A 95 3.37 5.73 1.35
C ASN A 95 3.01 7.20 1.18
N ARG A 96 3.20 7.79 -0.01
CA ARG A 96 2.81 9.17 -0.30
C ARG A 96 1.29 9.37 -0.16
N LEU A 97 0.48 8.43 -0.67
CA LEU A 97 -0.98 8.51 -0.59
C LEU A 97 -1.51 8.30 0.83
N LEU A 98 -0.95 7.34 1.57
CA LEU A 98 -1.32 7.05 2.97
C LEU A 98 -0.97 8.22 3.88
N ALA A 99 0.22 8.81 3.73
CA ALA A 99 0.64 9.98 4.48
C ALA A 99 -0.30 11.18 4.24
N ALA A 100 -0.68 11.42 2.97
CA ALA A 100 -1.64 12.46 2.63
C ALA A 100 -3.04 12.23 3.21
N ALA A 101 -3.41 10.97 3.48
CA ALA A 101 -4.65 10.58 4.13
C ALA A 101 -4.56 10.51 5.66
N GLY A 102 -3.38 10.77 6.26
CA GLY A 102 -3.16 10.64 7.70
C GLY A 102 -3.18 9.18 8.20
N VAL A 103 -3.03 8.21 7.31
CA VAL A 103 -3.00 6.78 7.67
C VAL A 103 -1.60 6.40 8.08
N THR A 104 -1.46 5.84 9.28
CA THR A 104 -0.19 5.38 9.85
C THR A 104 -0.30 3.91 10.27
N GLY A 105 0.83 3.21 10.28
CA GLY A 105 0.89 1.84 10.77
C GLY A 105 0.97 1.79 12.29
N GLU A 106 0.36 0.77 12.91
CA GLU A 106 0.46 0.51 14.35
C GLU A 106 1.74 -0.23 14.74
N LEU A 107 2.46 -0.80 13.76
CA LEU A 107 3.69 -1.54 13.99
C LEU A 107 4.89 -0.58 14.15
N PRO A 108 5.80 -0.86 15.09
CA PRO A 108 7.13 -0.27 15.10
C PRO A 108 7.85 -0.50 13.76
N ALA A 109 8.75 0.42 13.41
CA ALA A 109 9.43 0.42 12.11
C ALA A 109 10.24 -0.86 11.88
N GLU A 110 10.84 -1.41 12.94
CA GLU A 110 11.61 -2.65 12.95
C GLU A 110 10.77 -3.92 12.68
N LEU A 111 9.45 -3.84 12.88
CA LEU A 111 8.50 -4.93 12.62
C LEU A 111 7.74 -4.75 11.32
N ALA A 112 7.67 -3.53 10.77
CA ALA A 112 6.99 -3.24 9.53
C ALA A 112 7.54 -4.09 8.37
N GLY A 113 6.66 -4.80 7.67
CA GLY A 113 7.02 -5.71 6.57
C GLY A 113 7.53 -7.10 7.00
N ARG A 114 7.91 -7.27 8.27
CA ARG A 114 8.30 -8.57 8.86
C ARG A 114 7.14 -9.25 9.59
N VAL A 115 6.27 -8.44 10.19
CA VAL A 115 5.13 -8.89 10.99
C VAL A 115 3.83 -8.47 10.33
N GLU A 116 2.87 -9.38 10.27
CA GLU A 116 1.48 -9.04 10.01
C GLU A 116 0.77 -8.78 11.35
N LEU A 117 0.05 -7.66 11.43
CA LEU A 117 -0.74 -7.31 12.60
C LEU A 117 -2.20 -7.15 12.19
N ALA A 118 -3.07 -7.97 12.78
CA ALA A 118 -4.52 -7.81 12.68
C ALA A 118 -5.10 -7.54 14.07
N VAL A 119 -5.93 -6.50 14.19
CA VAL A 119 -6.52 -6.10 15.48
C VAL A 119 -8.02 -6.34 15.46
N ARG A 120 -8.53 -7.03 16.49
CA ARG A 120 -9.97 -7.16 16.75
C ARG A 120 -10.31 -6.51 18.08
N ALA A 121 -11.32 -5.66 18.10
CA ALA A 121 -11.82 -5.02 19.32
C ALA A 121 -13.14 -5.64 19.77
N GLY A 122 -13.25 -5.96 21.06
CA GLY A 122 -14.49 -6.32 21.72
C GLY A 122 -15.32 -5.08 22.06
N GLY A 123 -16.63 -5.27 22.27
CA GLY A 123 -17.55 -4.18 22.64
C GLY A 123 -17.26 -3.58 24.03
N ASP A 124 -16.50 -4.29 24.85
CA ASP A 124 -15.98 -3.87 26.16
C ASP A 124 -14.69 -3.02 26.06
N GLY A 125 -14.19 -2.77 24.85
CA GLY A 125 -12.94 -2.03 24.61
C GLY A 125 -11.68 -2.88 24.66
N THR A 126 -11.80 -4.18 24.98
CA THR A 126 -10.66 -5.12 24.92
C THR A 126 -10.18 -5.27 23.48
N ARG A 127 -8.86 -5.25 23.25
CA ARG A 127 -8.26 -5.46 21.93
C ARG A 127 -7.44 -6.73 21.90
N TYR A 128 -7.62 -7.51 20.84
CA TYR A 128 -6.84 -8.69 20.51
C TYR A 128 -6.00 -8.40 19.28
N ARG A 129 -4.68 -8.47 19.43
CA ARG A 129 -3.70 -8.29 18.36
C ARG A 129 -3.19 -9.66 17.95
N PHE A 130 -3.52 -10.07 16.73
CA PHE A 130 -3.01 -11.26 16.08
C PHE A 130 -1.73 -10.87 15.36
N VAL A 131 -0.64 -11.51 15.75
CA VAL A 131 0.71 -11.21 15.31
C VAL A 131 1.24 -12.41 14.56
N VAL A 132 1.61 -12.25 13.30
CA VAL A 132 2.14 -13.33 12.45
C VAL A 132 3.52 -12.93 11.96
N ASN A 133 4.53 -13.74 12.28
CA ASN A 133 5.86 -13.60 11.71
C ASN A 133 5.83 -14.04 10.24
N ARG A 134 6.10 -13.12 9.31
CA ARG A 134 6.12 -13.40 7.86
C ARG A 134 7.50 -13.81 7.34
N THR A 135 8.47 -13.98 8.24
CA THR A 135 9.87 -14.23 7.89
C THR A 135 10.30 -15.64 8.29
N ALA A 136 11.42 -16.08 7.71
CA ALA A 136 12.08 -17.34 8.08
C ALA A 136 13.03 -17.19 9.29
N GLU A 137 13.06 -16.02 9.92
CA GLU A 137 13.90 -15.70 11.08
C GLU A 137 13.03 -15.52 12.32
N ALA A 138 13.61 -15.64 13.50
CA ALA A 138 12.91 -15.28 14.73
C ALA A 138 12.73 -13.75 14.83
N VAL A 139 11.59 -13.30 15.33
CA VAL A 139 11.24 -11.86 15.43
C VAL A 139 10.83 -11.50 16.85
N ASP A 140 11.50 -10.51 17.43
CA ASP A 140 11.16 -9.97 18.74
C ASP A 140 9.94 -9.04 18.65
N ILE A 141 8.88 -9.38 19.37
CA ILE A 141 7.63 -8.63 19.43
C ILE A 141 7.41 -7.93 20.78
N ALA A 142 8.44 -7.81 21.62
CA ALA A 142 8.36 -7.18 22.93
C ALA A 142 7.74 -5.77 22.89
N ALA A 143 8.10 -5.00 21.85
CA ALA A 143 7.61 -3.64 21.64
C ALA A 143 6.10 -3.54 21.42
N LEU A 144 5.40 -4.64 21.09
CA LEU A 144 3.95 -4.64 20.88
C LEU A 144 3.15 -4.58 22.19
N GLY A 145 3.76 -4.93 23.32
CA GLY A 145 3.11 -4.96 24.64
C GLY A 145 1.99 -6.00 24.75
N GLY A 146 1.06 -5.78 25.68
CA GLY A 146 -0.10 -6.66 25.88
C GLY A 146 0.23 -7.98 26.59
N GLU A 147 -0.81 -8.64 27.07
CA GLU A 147 -0.74 -9.96 27.67
C GLU A 147 -0.75 -11.03 26.57
N LEU A 148 0.23 -11.92 26.57
CA LEU A 148 0.26 -13.04 25.62
C LEU A 148 -0.79 -14.08 26.02
N LEU A 149 -1.69 -14.42 25.10
CA LEU A 149 -2.77 -15.39 25.33
C LEU A 149 -2.42 -16.83 24.93
N ASP A 150 -1.30 -17.04 24.26
CA ASP A 150 -0.86 -18.36 23.80
C ASP A 150 0.24 -18.91 24.72
N PRO A 151 -0.01 -20.01 25.47
CA PRO A 151 0.97 -20.61 26.36
C PRO A 151 1.79 -21.74 25.69
N ALA A 152 1.59 -22.04 24.39
CA ALA A 152 2.12 -23.25 23.77
C ALA A 152 3.66 -23.36 23.66
N ASP A 153 4.40 -22.24 23.74
CA ASP A 153 5.87 -22.22 23.71
C ASP A 153 6.48 -21.47 24.93
N ALA A 154 5.70 -21.27 26.01
CA ALA A 154 6.15 -20.57 27.21
C ALA A 154 7.12 -21.39 28.10
N GLU A 155 7.85 -22.35 27.52
CA GLU A 155 8.91 -23.08 28.24
C GLU A 155 10.20 -22.25 28.39
N ASP A 156 10.31 -21.07 27.76
CA ASP A 156 11.48 -20.19 27.93
C ASP A 156 11.08 -18.77 28.36
N GLY A 157 10.86 -18.61 29.67
CA GLY A 157 11.23 -17.40 30.42
C GLY A 157 10.66 -16.03 30.00
N GLY A 158 9.54 -15.98 29.27
CA GLY A 158 8.94 -14.70 28.86
C GLY A 158 9.63 -14.03 27.66
N ALA A 159 10.40 -14.78 26.87
CA ALA A 159 10.95 -14.28 25.62
C ALA A 159 9.80 -13.98 24.63
N ARG A 160 9.67 -12.70 24.25
CA ARG A 160 8.69 -12.22 23.24
C ARG A 160 9.19 -12.50 21.82
N LEU A 161 9.81 -13.66 21.60
CA LEU A 161 10.45 -14.00 20.35
C LEU A 161 9.56 -14.97 19.58
N LEU A 162 8.96 -14.52 18.48
CA LEU A 162 8.21 -15.41 17.59
C LEU A 162 9.18 -16.22 16.75
N PRO A 163 9.08 -17.56 16.71
CA PRO A 163 9.89 -18.37 15.81
C PRO A 163 9.55 -18.06 14.35
N PRO A 164 10.38 -18.52 13.39
CA PRO A 164 10.06 -18.45 11.96
C PRO A 164 8.63 -18.89 11.67
N HIS A 165 7.87 -18.05 10.97
CA HIS A 165 6.46 -18.30 10.64
C HIS A 165 5.51 -18.49 11.84
N GLY A 166 5.98 -18.20 13.06
CA GLY A 166 5.21 -18.30 14.29
C GLY A 166 4.10 -17.25 14.39
N THR A 167 3.14 -17.54 15.27
CA THR A 167 2.00 -16.66 15.54
C THR A 167 1.82 -16.44 17.03
N ALA A 168 1.28 -15.28 17.40
CA ALA A 168 0.90 -14.98 18.76
C ALA A 168 -0.39 -14.15 18.81
N VAL A 169 -1.10 -14.23 19.92
CA VAL A 169 -2.23 -13.35 20.23
C VAL A 169 -1.92 -12.55 21.48
N LEU A 170 -1.95 -11.21 21.36
CA LEU A 170 -1.74 -10.29 22.46
C LEU A 170 -3.06 -9.64 22.85
N ARG A 171 -3.43 -9.71 24.13
CA ARG A 171 -4.57 -9.00 24.72
C ARG A 171 -4.13 -7.67 25.29
N HIS A 172 -4.85 -6.62 24.95
CA HIS A 172 -4.78 -5.32 25.61
C HIS A 172 -6.15 -5.04 26.23
N ALA A 173 -6.18 -4.84 27.55
CA ALA A 173 -7.40 -4.42 28.25
C ALA A 173 -7.85 -3.04 27.73
N ALA A 174 -9.13 -2.70 27.95
CA ALA A 174 -9.61 -1.35 27.72
C ALA A 174 -8.74 -0.35 28.50
N GLY A 175 -8.26 0.68 27.80
CA GLY A 175 -7.53 1.80 28.41
C GLY A 175 -8.45 2.81 29.06
#